data_AF-A0A6B3H254-F1
#
_entry.id   AF-A0A6B3H254-F1
#
_cell.length_a   1.000
_cell.length_b   1.000
_cell.length_c   1.000
_cell.angle_alpha   90.00
_cell.angle_beta   90.00
_cell.angle_gamma   90.00
#
_symmetry.space_group_name_H-M   'P 1'
#
loop_
_entity.id
_entity.type
_entity.pdbx_description
1 polymer ?
#
loop_
_entity_poly.entity_id
_entity_poly.type
_entity_poly.pdbx_seq_one_letter_code
_entity_poly.pdbx_strand_id
1 'polypeptide(L)' 'QYAGAITRRLRERVQELLEAAQRAYPVRPKDASDTWWVPAHLGGTAPTPAEVRELG' A
#
# COMPACT_ATOMS: atom_id res chain seq x y z
N GLN A 1 15.14 23.50 7.24
CA GLN A 1 13.75 23.76 7.67
C GLN A 1 12.69 23.26 6.66
N TYR A 2 12.70 23.71 5.39
CA TYR A 2 11.59 23.45 4.43
C TYR A 2 11.59 22.10 3.73
N ALA A 3 12.77 21.48 3.51
CA ALA A 3 12.87 20.22 2.77
C ALA A 3 12.03 19.10 3.41
N GLY A 4 12.09 18.92 4.73
CA GLY A 4 11.29 17.90 5.41
C GLY A 4 9.78 18.14 5.32
N ALA A 5 9.34 19.40 5.31
CA ALA A 5 7.93 19.72 5.13
C ALA A 5 7.42 19.40 3.72
N ILE A 6 8.24 19.69 2.70
CA ILE A 6 7.93 19.37 1.31
C ILE A 6 7.90 17.85 1.09
N THR A 7 8.90 17.12 1.60
CA THR A 7 8.94 15.65 1.50
C THR A 7 7.73 15.00 2.18
N ARG A 8 7.31 15.51 3.35
CA ARG A 8 6.11 14.98 4.03
C ARG A 8 4.85 15.17 3.20
N ARG A 9 4.64 16.37 2.65
CA ARG A 9 3.49 16.67 1.80
C ARG A 9 3.50 15.81 0.54
N LEU A 10 4.66 15.60 -0.08
CA LEU A 10 4.78 14.71 -1.23
C LEU A 10 4.37 13.28 -0.87
N ARG A 11 4.87 12.74 0.24
CA ARG A 11 4.51 11.40 0.72
C ARG A 11 3.01 11.27 0.94
N GLU A 12 2.38 12.24 1.59
CA GLU A 12 0.92 12.26 1.82
C GLU A 12 0.15 12.22 0.49
N ARG A 13 0.54 13.05 -0.48
CA ARG A 13 -0.08 13.05 -1.82
C ARG A 13 0.11 11.73 -2.57
N VAL A 14 1.30 11.12 -2.48
CA VAL A 14 1.56 9.81 -3.10
C VAL A 14 0.72 8.71 -2.43
N GLN A 15 0.58 8.75 -1.11
CA GLN A 15 -0.23 7.80 -0.36
C GLN A 15 -1.70 7.84 -0.80
N GLU A 16 -2.29 9.02 -0.92
CA GLU A 16 -3.66 9.19 -1.40
C GLU A 16 -3.86 8.65 -2.83
N LEU A 17 -2.90 8.95 -3.74
CA LEU A 17 -2.95 8.48 -5.11
C LEU A 17 -2.82 6.95 -5.20
N LEU A 18 -1.95 6.36 -4.40
CA LEU A 18 -1.76 4.92 -4.34
C LEU A 18 -3.03 4.21 -3.87
N GLU A 19 -3.66 4.70 -2.81
CA GLU A 19 -4.91 4.13 -2.30
C GLU A 19 -6.05 4.21 -3.33
N ALA A 20 -6.14 5.33 -4.06
CA ALA A 20 -7.11 5.47 -5.14
C ALA A 20 -6.85 4.45 -6.25
N ALA A 21 -5.59 4.29 -6.66
CA ALA A 21 -5.21 3.32 -7.70
C ALA A 21 -5.48 1.87 -7.26
N GLN A 22 -5.18 1.52 -6.00
CA GLN A 22 -5.45 0.19 -5.44
C GLN A 22 -6.95 -0.15 -5.48
N ARG A 23 -7.82 0.77 -5.05
CA ARG A 23 -9.28 0.57 -5.07
C ARG A 23 -9.87 0.50 -6.47
N ALA A 24 -9.29 1.23 -7.43
CA ALA A 24 -9.76 1.27 -8.81
C ALA A 24 -9.21 0.13 -9.67
N TYR A 25 -8.31 -0.72 -9.15
CA TYR A 25 -7.66 -1.74 -9.94
C TYR A 25 -8.68 -2.81 -10.41
N PRO A 26 -8.82 -3.05 -11.71
CA PRO A 26 -9.93 -3.85 -12.24
C PRO A 26 -9.71 -5.37 -12.13
N VAL A 27 -8.45 -5.79 -11.94
CA VAL A 27 -8.09 -7.20 -11.88
C VAL A 27 -8.39 -7.73 -10.49
N ARG A 28 -9.19 -8.80 -10.43
CA ARG A 28 -9.41 -9.56 -9.20
C ARG A 28 -8.39 -10.70 -9.10
N PRO A 29 -7.83 -10.97 -7.91
CA PRO A 29 -7.07 -12.17 -7.66
C PRO A 29 -7.86 -13.42 -8.05
N LYS A 30 -7.17 -14.41 -8.63
CA LYS A 30 -7.80 -15.67 -9.04
C LYS A 30 -8.25 -16.51 -7.84
N ASP A 31 -7.42 -16.54 -6.81
CA ASP A 31 -7.61 -17.31 -5.58
C ASP A 31 -6.76 -16.72 -4.45
N ALA A 32 -6.80 -17.34 -3.27
CA ALA A 32 -6.07 -16.88 -2.09
C ALA A 32 -4.54 -16.81 -2.29
N SER A 33 -3.94 -17.65 -3.14
CA SER A 33 -2.50 -17.62 -3.42
C SER A 33 -2.08 -16.42 -4.28
N ASP A 34 -3.03 -15.81 -4.98
CA ASP A 34 -2.83 -14.65 -5.86
C ASP A 34 -3.13 -13.30 -5.15
N THR A 35 -3.23 -13.29 -3.82
CA THR A 35 -3.61 -12.10 -3.03
C THR A 35 -2.44 -11.39 -2.35
N TRP A 36 -1.20 -11.89 -2.50
CA TRP A 36 -0.02 -11.41 -1.79
C TRP A 36 0.36 -9.95 -2.09
N TRP A 37 -0.14 -9.39 -3.20
CA TRP A 37 0.08 -8.01 -3.62
C TRP A 37 -1.07 -7.07 -3.21
N VAL A 38 -2.22 -7.61 -2.79
CA VAL A 38 -3.38 -6.83 -2.36
C VAL A 38 -3.24 -6.49 -0.87
N PRO A 39 -3.42 -5.22 -0.45
CA PRO A 39 -3.40 -4.86 0.96
C PRO A 39 -4.41 -5.67 1.80
N ALA A 40 -4.03 -6.06 3.01
CA ALA A 40 -4.91 -6.82 3.92
C ALA A 40 -6.27 -6.14 4.17
N HIS A 41 -6.29 -4.81 4.32
CA HIS A 41 -7.54 -4.05 4.50
C HIS A 41 -8.43 -3.98 3.23
N LEU A 42 -7.92 -4.42 2.08
CA LEU A 42 -8.67 -4.61 0.84
C LEU A 42 -8.96 -6.11 0.56
N GLY A 43 -8.77 -6.97 1.56
CA GLY A 43 -9.04 -8.42 1.46
C GLY A 43 -7.89 -9.25 0.91
N GLY A 44 -6.68 -8.68 0.84
CA GLY A 44 -5.49 -9.39 0.38
C GLY A 44 -4.64 -10.01 1.50
N THR A 45 -3.44 -10.46 1.13
CA THR A 45 -2.46 -11.06 2.05
C THR A 45 -1.11 -10.35 2.03
N ALA A 46 -1.03 -9.14 1.45
CA ALA A 46 0.18 -8.34 1.52
C ALA A 46 0.54 -8.02 2.99
N PRO A 47 1.80 -8.26 3.40
CA PRO A 47 2.22 -8.02 4.78
C PRO A 47 2.19 -6.52 5.10
N THR A 48 1.84 -6.20 6.33
CA THR A 48 1.88 -4.84 6.86
C THR A 48 3.33 -4.37 7.01
N PRO A 49 3.58 -3.05 7.00
CA PRO A 49 4.92 -2.53 7.27
C PRO A 49 5.49 -2.97 8.62
N ALA A 50 4.64 -3.27 9.61
CA ALA A 50 5.08 -3.79 10.90
C ALA A 50 5.57 -5.24 10.77
N GLU A 51 4.79 -6.12 10.15
CA GLU A 51 5.18 -7.51 9.90
C GLU A 51 6.46 -7.61 9.07
N VAL A 52 6.62 -6.76 8.04
CA VAL A 52 7.85 -6.71 7.24
C VAL A 52 9.07 -6.31 8.09
N ARG A 53 8.91 -5.43 9.10
CA ARG A 53 10.00 -5.06 10.00
C ARG A 53 10.40 -6.19 10.94
N GLU A 54 9.47 -7.05 11.34
CA GLU A 54 9.76 -8.20 12.21
C GLU A 54 10.39 -9.38 11.45
N LEU A 55 10.26 -9.41 10.13
CA LEU A 55 10.82 -10.45 9.26
C LEU A 55 12.28 -10.19 8.83
N GLY A 56 12.85 -9.03 9.17
CA GLY A 56 14.23 -8.62 8.85
C GLY A 56 15.08 -8.41 10.10
#